data_AF-A0A377N8C7-F1
#
_entry.id   AF-A0A377N8C7-F1
#
_cell.length_a   1.000
_cell.length_b   1.000
_cell.length_c   1.000
_cell.angle_alpha   90.00
_cell.angle_beta   90.00
_cell.angle_gamma   90.00
#
_symmetry.space_group_name_H-M   'P 1'
#
loop_
_entity.id
_entity.type
_entity.pdbx_description
1 polymer ?
#
loop_
_entity_poly.entity_id
_entity_poly.type
_entity_poly.pdbx_seq_one_letter_code
_entity_poly.pdbx_strand_id
1 'polypeptide(L)'
;MTQQEFENRRQALLAKMAPGSAAIIFAAPEALRSADSDYPFRQNSDFWYLTGFNEPEAALVLVKSDENHNHSVLFNRVRDLTAEIWFGRRLGQDAAPCQVGYRPRAAV
;
A
#
# COMPACT_ATOMS: atom_id res chain seq x y z
N MET A 1 6.46 -7.45 -12.86
CA MET A 1 5.74 -8.25 -11.84
C MET A 1 4.26 -8.14 -12.13
N THR A 2 3.53 -9.25 -12.10
CA THR A 2 2.09 -9.27 -12.37
C THR A 2 1.31 -9.08 -11.07
N GLN A 3 0.05 -8.65 -11.16
CA GLN A 3 -0.84 -8.52 -10.00
C GLN A 3 -0.96 -9.83 -9.21
N GLN A 4 -1.00 -10.96 -9.91
CA GLN A 4 -1.03 -12.30 -9.32
C GLN A 4 0.19 -12.58 -8.45
N GLU A 5 1.37 -12.10 -8.84
CA GLU A 5 2.60 -12.32 -8.10
C GLU A 5 2.59 -11.60 -6.75
N PHE A 6 2.06 -10.37 -6.71
CA PHE A 6 1.88 -9.63 -5.46
C PHE A 6 0.86 -10.31 -4.54
N GLU A 7 -0.25 -10.80 -5.10
CA GLU A 7 -1.24 -11.56 -4.33
C GLU A 7 -0.64 -12.83 -3.72
N ASN A 8 0.10 -13.62 -4.51
CA ASN A 8 0.77 -14.83 -4.03
C ASN A 8 1.73 -14.55 -2.86
N ARG A 9 2.48 -13.44 -2.91
CA ARG A 9 3.38 -13.03 -1.83
C ARG A 9 2.63 -12.65 -0.55
N ARG A 10 1.52 -11.93 -0.67
CA ARG A 10 0.65 -11.60 0.47
C ARG A 10 0.06 -12.86 1.10
N GLN A 11 -0.42 -13.80 0.28
CA GLN A 11 -0.94 -15.07 0.76
C GLN A 11 0.14 -15.92 1.43
N ALA A 12 1.37 -15.93 0.91
CA ALA A 12 2.50 -16.62 1.53
C ALA A 12 2.87 -16.02 2.91
N LEU A 13 2.72 -14.69 3.08
CA LEU A 13 2.90 -14.04 4.38
C LEU A 13 1.75 -14.38 5.34
N LEU A 14 0.50 -14.31 4.88
CA LEU A 14 -0.69 -14.68 5.66
C LEU A 14 -0.68 -16.15 6.11
N ALA A 15 -0.17 -17.06 5.28
CA ALA A 15 0.00 -18.46 5.65
C ALA A 15 0.91 -18.66 6.86
N LYS A 16 1.92 -17.79 7.04
CA LYS A 16 2.86 -17.83 8.16
C LYS A 16 2.38 -17.10 9.42
N MET A 17 1.32 -16.29 9.30
CA MET A 17 0.76 -15.52 10.42
C MET A 17 -0.11 -16.40 11.33
N ALA A 18 -0.14 -16.08 12.62
CA ALA A 18 -1.06 -16.69 13.57
C ALA A 18 -2.51 -16.23 13.30
N PRO A 19 -3.54 -17.05 13.59
CA PRO A 19 -4.93 -16.60 13.56
C PRO A 19 -5.16 -15.48 14.59
N GLY A 20 -6.05 -14.54 14.29
CA GLY A 20 -6.31 -13.36 15.11
C GLY A 20 -5.19 -12.32 15.11
N SER A 21 -4.36 -12.28 14.06
CA SER A 21 -3.23 -11.33 13.97
C SER A 21 -3.35 -10.37 12.78
N ALA A 22 -2.69 -9.23 12.88
CA ALA A 22 -2.58 -8.24 11.82
C ALA A 22 -1.13 -7.85 11.58
N ALA A 23 -0.75 -7.72 10.31
CA ALA A 23 0.54 -7.18 9.90
C ALA A 23 0.32 -5.83 9.23
N ILE A 24 1.08 -4.82 9.66
CA ILE A 24 1.03 -3.46 9.12
C ILE A 24 2.38 -3.16 8.49
N ILE A 25 2.38 -2.86 7.19
CA ILE A 25 3.57 -2.54 6.42
C ILE A 25 3.41 -1.13 5.89
N PHE A 26 4.32 -0.24 6.28
CA PHE A 26 4.28 1.17 5.90
C PHE A 26 5.09 1.44 4.62
N ALA A 27 4.61 2.40 3.83
CA ALA A 27 5.40 3.00 2.78
C ALA A 27 6.55 3.82 3.37
N ALA A 28 7.58 4.06 2.56
CA ALA A 28 8.66 4.96 2.91
C ALA A 28 8.12 6.41 3.02
N PRO A 29 8.64 7.21 3.96
CA PRO A 29 8.43 8.65 3.95
C PRO A 29 9.19 9.32 2.81
N GLU A 30 8.75 10.51 2.42
CA GLU A 30 9.53 11.40 1.57
C GLU A 30 10.76 11.91 2.36
N ALA A 31 11.90 12.04 1.68
CA ALA A 31 13.17 12.37 2.31
C ALA A 31 13.64 13.76 1.85
N LEU A 32 13.71 14.69 2.81
CA LEU A 32 14.20 16.04 2.58
C LEU A 32 15.68 16.01 2.20
N ARG A 33 16.03 16.69 1.11
CA ARG A 33 17.43 16.91 0.70
C ARG A 33 17.96 18.22 1.25
N SER A 34 17.24 19.32 1.04
CA SER A 34 17.62 20.65 1.52
C SER A 34 16.45 21.62 1.40
N ALA A 35 16.08 22.27 2.50
CA ALA A 35 14.99 23.26 2.57
C ALA A 35 13.68 22.76 1.92
N ASP A 36 13.41 23.19 0.69
CA ASP A 36 12.23 22.92 -0.12
C ASP A 36 12.44 21.83 -1.19
N SER A 37 13.62 21.21 -1.22
CA SER A 37 13.98 20.17 -2.18
C SER A 37 14.00 18.79 -1.53
N ASP A 38 13.31 17.84 -2.16
CA ASP A 38 13.28 16.42 -1.77
C ASP A 38 14.25 15.56 -2.60
N TYR A 39 14.66 14.43 -2.04
CA TYR A 39 15.27 13.36 -2.82
C TYR A 39 14.23 12.66 -3.69
N PRO A 40 14.64 12.05 -4.82
CA PRO A 40 13.74 11.18 -5.58
C PRO A 40 13.14 10.10 -4.68
N PHE A 41 11.82 9.99 -4.69
CA PHE A 41 11.11 9.05 -3.84
C PHE A 41 11.57 7.60 -4.12
N ARG A 42 11.96 6.91 -3.06
CA ARG A 42 12.30 5.48 -3.10
C ARG A 42 11.46 4.76 -2.05
N GLN A 43 10.58 3.89 -2.53
CA GLN A 43 9.69 3.11 -1.67
C GLN A 43 10.45 2.20 -0.70
N ASN A 44 9.82 1.82 0.41
CA ASN A 44 10.32 0.75 1.28
C ASN A 44 10.31 -0.58 0.50
N SER A 45 11.40 -1.35 0.57
CA SER A 45 11.55 -2.58 -0.23
C SER A 45 10.51 -3.65 0.10
N ASP A 46 10.14 -3.82 1.37
CA ASP A 46 9.14 -4.81 1.80
C ASP A 46 7.74 -4.39 1.35
N PHE A 47 7.42 -3.10 1.50
CA PHE A 47 6.17 -2.54 1.00
C PHE A 47 6.06 -2.70 -0.52
N TRP A 48 7.12 -2.37 -1.25
CA TRP A 48 7.18 -2.55 -2.70
C TRP A 48 7.04 -4.02 -3.10
N TYR A 49 7.68 -4.94 -2.37
CA TYR A 49 7.63 -6.37 -2.64
C TYR A 49 6.21 -6.95 -2.55
N LEU A 50 5.39 -6.44 -1.63
CA LEU A 50 4.02 -6.92 -1.38
C LEU A 50 2.94 -6.18 -2.19
N THR A 51 3.22 -4.95 -2.63
CA THR A 51 2.20 -4.08 -3.24
C THR A 51 2.51 -3.62 -4.66
N GLY A 52 3.79 -3.44 -5.01
CA GLY A 52 4.17 -2.72 -6.24
C GLY A 52 3.68 -1.27 -6.27
N PHE A 53 3.30 -0.68 -5.13
CA PHE A 53 2.75 0.66 -5.03
C PHE A 53 3.84 1.69 -4.70
N ASN A 54 4.00 2.71 -5.54
CA ASN A 54 5.11 3.68 -5.45
C ASN A 54 4.69 5.06 -4.96
N GLU A 55 3.75 5.16 -4.02
CA GLU A 55 3.42 6.44 -3.39
C GLU A 55 3.77 6.42 -1.89
N PRO A 56 4.20 7.57 -1.34
CA PRO A 56 4.38 7.77 0.11
C PRO A 56 3.02 7.87 0.83
N GLU A 57 3.04 7.93 2.16
CA GLU A 57 1.85 8.00 3.02
C GLU A 57 0.81 6.91 2.71
N ALA A 58 1.31 5.68 2.61
CA ALA A 58 0.50 4.51 2.42
C ALA A 58 0.82 3.43 3.45
N ALA A 59 -0.17 2.60 3.75
CA ALA A 59 -0.02 1.48 4.66
C ALA A 59 -0.80 0.27 4.14
N LEU A 60 -0.12 -0.86 4.05
CA LEU A 60 -0.75 -2.16 3.78
C LEU A 60 -1.06 -2.82 5.12
N VAL A 61 -2.31 -3.19 5.32
CA VAL A 61 -2.77 -3.96 6.47
C VAL A 61 -3.25 -5.33 5.99
N LEU A 62 -2.61 -6.38 6.51
CA LEU A 62 -3.02 -7.76 6.29
C LEU A 62 -3.62 -8.29 7.59
N VAL A 63 -4.87 -8.72 7.54
CA VAL A 63 -5.60 -9.22 8.71
C VAL A 63 -5.91 -10.69 8.49
N LYS A 64 -5.47 -11.53 9.42
CA LYS A 64 -5.84 -12.95 9.48
C LYS A 64 -6.79 -13.16 10.65
N SER A 65 -8.08 -13.23 10.36
CA SER A 65 -9.10 -13.42 11.39
C SER A 65 -9.08 -14.86 11.91
N ASP A 66 -9.09 -15.83 11.01
CA ASP A 66 -8.97 -17.26 11.30
C ASP A 66 -8.16 -17.98 10.20
N GLU A 67 -8.16 -19.32 10.19
CA GLU A 67 -7.39 -20.08 9.18
C GLU A 67 -7.93 -19.95 7.75
N ASN A 68 -9.23 -19.69 7.59
CA ASN A 68 -9.91 -19.64 6.29
C ASN A 68 -10.29 -18.22 5.86
N HIS A 69 -10.33 -17.27 6.80
CA HIS A 69 -10.71 -15.88 6.57
C HIS A 69 -9.52 -14.95 6.79
N ASN A 70 -9.02 -14.43 5.68
CA ASN A 70 -8.06 -13.35 5.65
C ASN A 70 -8.54 -12.22 4.73
N HIS A 71 -8.04 -11.01 4.95
CA HIS A 71 -8.27 -9.89 4.04
C HIS A 71 -7.12 -8.91 4.09
N SER A 72 -7.00 -8.12 3.03
CA SER A 72 -5.98 -7.10 2.87
C SER A 72 -6.64 -5.74 2.63
N VAL A 73 -6.08 -4.70 3.24
CA VAL A 73 -6.54 -3.31 3.14
C VAL A 73 -5.34 -2.44 2.81
N LEU A 74 -5.46 -1.58 1.80
CA LEU A 74 -4.46 -0.58 1.47
C LEU A 74 -5.02 0.81 1.82
N PHE A 75 -4.32 1.52 2.69
CA PHE A 75 -4.52 2.94 2.92
C PHE A 75 -3.55 3.72 2.04
N ASN A 76 -4.05 4.72 1.33
CA ASN A 76 -3.27 5.64 0.50
C ASN A 76 -3.87 7.05 0.55
N ARG A 77 -3.13 8.04 0.05
CA ARG A 77 -3.56 9.44 -0.05
C ARG A 77 -4.87 9.55 -0.82
N VAL A 78 -5.78 10.39 -0.30
CA VAL A 78 -6.99 10.78 -1.03
C VAL A 78 -6.61 11.59 -2.25
N ARG A 79 -7.41 11.42 -3.30
CA ARG A 79 -7.30 12.18 -4.52
C ARG A 79 -7.66 13.65 -4.26
N ASP A 80 -6.75 14.57 -4.60
CA ASP A 80 -6.91 16.01 -4.37
C ASP A 80 -6.42 16.75 -5.61
N LEU A 81 -7.35 17.40 -6.32
CA LEU A 81 -7.07 18.10 -7.57
C LEU A 81 -6.06 19.23 -7.40
N THR A 82 -6.09 19.95 -6.27
CA THR A 82 -5.15 21.05 -6.04
C THR A 82 -3.75 20.48 -5.80
N ALA A 83 -3.63 19.44 -4.98
CA ALA A 83 -2.34 18.81 -4.73
C ALA A 83 -1.77 18.10 -5.98
N GLU A 84 -2.62 17.51 -6.82
CA GLU A 84 -2.18 16.83 -8.05
C GLU A 84 -1.51 17.76 -9.07
N ILE A 85 -1.94 19.03 -9.12
CA ILE A 85 -1.35 20.04 -10.01
C ILE A 85 0.11 20.30 -9.63
N TRP A 86 0.44 20.28 -8.33
CA TRP A 86 1.77 20.62 -7.82
C TRP A 86 2.69 19.41 -7.62
N PHE A 87 2.15 18.32 -7.10
CA PHE A 87 2.92 17.15 -6.65
C PHE A 87 2.75 15.92 -7.55
N GLY A 88 1.99 16.05 -8.64
CA GLY A 88 1.72 14.97 -9.57
C GLY A 88 0.51 14.12 -9.19
N ARG A 89 0.11 13.23 -10.11
CA ARG A 89 -1.10 12.41 -9.97
C ARG A 89 -1.00 11.46 -8.78
N ARG A 90 -2.10 11.36 -8.03
CA ARG A 90 -2.31 10.36 -6.98
C ARG A 90 -3.25 9.29 -7.50
N LEU A 91 -2.99 8.03 -7.17
CA LEU A 91 -3.85 6.93 -7.60
C LEU A 91 -5.28 7.05 -6.99
N GLY A 92 -5.36 7.51 -5.74
CA GLY A 92 -6.61 7.61 -4.99
C GLY A 92 -7.19 6.26 -4.58
N GLN A 93 -8.24 6.28 -3.75
CA GLN A 93 -8.85 5.05 -3.23
C GLN A 93 -9.65 4.28 -4.29
N ASP A 94 -10.18 4.96 -5.31
CA ASP A 94 -11.05 4.35 -6.32
C ASP A 94 -10.28 3.47 -7.32
N ALA A 95 -9.06 3.89 -7.71
CA ALA A 95 -8.25 3.16 -8.68
C ALA A 95 -7.30 2.13 -8.05
N ALA A 96 -7.01 2.25 -6.75
CA ALA A 96 -6.14 1.34 -6.00
C ALA A 96 -6.57 -0.14 -6.05
N PRO A 97 -7.87 -0.48 -5.91
CA PRO A 97 -8.38 -1.83 -6.12
C PRO A 97 -8.00 -2.45 -7.46
N CYS A 98 -8.23 -1.72 -8.55
CA CYS A 98 -8.02 -2.21 -9.91
C CYS A 98 -6.55 -2.44 -10.22
N GLN A 99 -5.67 -1.57 -9.72
CA GLN A 99 -4.24 -1.65 -10.02
C GLN A 99 -3.48 -2.65 -9.14
N VAL A 100 -3.89 -2.82 -7.87
CA VAL A 100 -3.13 -3.62 -6.90
C VAL A 100 -3.85 -4.92 -6.47
N GLY A 101 -5.13 -5.07 -6.85
CA GLY A 101 -5.92 -6.27 -6.61
C GLY A 101 -6.57 -6.30 -5.23
N TYR A 102 -6.73 -5.14 -4.59
CA TYR A 102 -7.42 -5.03 -3.31
C TYR A 102 -8.93 -4.92 -3.50
N ARG A 103 -9.71 -5.38 -2.53
CA ARG A 103 -11.14 -5.07 -2.47
C ARG A 103 -11.29 -3.76 -1.68
N PRO A 104 -11.91 -2.71 -2.23
CA PRO A 104 -12.09 -1.46 -1.50
C PRO A 104 -13.00 -1.74 -0.30
N ARG A 105 -12.50 -1.45 0.90
CA ARG A 105 -13.33 -1.26 2.08
C ARG A 105 -13.10 0.18 2.47
N ALA A 106 -14.13 1.01 2.32
CA ALA A 106 -14.04 2.43 2.65
C ALA A 106 -13.44 2.58 4.05
N ALA A 107 -12.35 3.34 4.14
CA ALA A 107 -11.90 3.85 5.42
C ALA A 107 -13.06 4.70 5.96
N VAL A 108 -13.52 4.37 7.17
CA VAL A 108 -14.64 5.03 7.87
C VAL A 108 -14.36 6.51 8.04
#